data_AF-A0A177DG44-F1
#
_entry.id   AF-A0A177DG44-F1
#
_cell.length_a   1.000
_cell.length_b   1.000
_cell.length_c   1.000
_cell.angle_alpha   90.00
_cell.angle_beta   90.00
_cell.angle_gamma   90.00
#
_symmetry.space_group_name_H-M   'P 1'
#
loop_
_entity.id
_entity.type
_entity.pdbx_description
1 polymer ?
#
loop_
_entity_poly.entity_id
_entity_poly.type
_entity_poly.pdbx_seq_one_letter_code
_entity_poly.pdbx_strand_id
1 'polypeptide(L)'
;MFLPTALLALIHLALPALSHASPQPALISSDWEMSLVPRHQLFLRQLSNLQTFDGNLGGTRASAITNSGDKERPFQVDGDTFTSFDTAAQRSCDNQFKGCSDTANKSGGGGDKGKKGKKRQDGSGLSVNDCDEQKNKCNDAQKNAQVKDFNSAVASTNIGPDPDFPDFDLICEG
;
A
#
# COMPACT_ATOMS: atom_id res chain seq x y z
N MET A 1 25.81 -68.22 -29.26
CA MET A 1 25.70 -67.89 -27.81
C MET A 1 25.30 -66.44 -27.71
N PHE A 2 24.04 -66.20 -27.38
CA PHE A 2 23.43 -64.86 -27.29
C PHE A 2 23.73 -64.26 -25.92
N LEU A 3 24.28 -63.04 -25.89
CA LEU A 3 24.42 -62.24 -24.68
C LEU A 3 23.03 -61.70 -24.27
N PRO A 4 22.69 -61.67 -22.97
CA PRO A 4 21.35 -61.30 -22.53
C PRO A 4 21.16 -59.78 -22.58
N THR A 5 20.04 -59.36 -23.17
CA THR A 5 19.54 -57.98 -23.33
C THR A 5 19.14 -57.29 -22.02
N ALA A 6 19.59 -57.78 -20.87
CA ALA A 6 19.14 -57.33 -19.54
C ALA A 6 19.93 -56.15 -18.95
N LEU A 7 20.96 -55.64 -19.64
CA LEU A 7 21.87 -54.62 -19.08
C LEU A 7 21.64 -53.18 -19.58
N LEU A 8 20.64 -52.94 -20.42
CA LEU A 8 20.36 -51.64 -21.05
C LEU A 8 19.10 -50.94 -20.49
N ALA A 9 18.70 -51.27 -19.26
CA ALA A 9 17.49 -50.74 -18.61
C ALA A 9 17.77 -50.01 -17.29
N LEU A 10 18.93 -49.36 -17.15
CA LEU A 10 19.36 -48.72 -15.89
C LEU A 10 19.74 -47.24 -16.01
N ILE A 11 19.26 -46.53 -17.06
CA ILE A 11 19.51 -45.08 -17.27
C ILE A 11 18.20 -44.29 -17.36
N HIS A 12 17.17 -44.68 -16.60
CA HIS A 12 15.97 -43.85 -16.41
C HIS A 12 15.55 -43.79 -14.93
N LEU A 13 16.51 -43.68 -14.02
CA LEU A 13 16.23 -42.95 -12.76
C LEU A 13 16.20 -41.46 -13.08
N ALA A 14 15.12 -41.03 -13.74
CA ALA A 14 14.68 -39.65 -13.63
C ALA A 14 14.30 -39.46 -12.16
N LEU A 15 15.20 -38.87 -11.38
CA LEU A 15 14.84 -38.24 -10.13
C LEU A 15 13.68 -37.29 -10.45
N PRO A 16 12.50 -37.42 -9.83
CA PRO A 16 11.65 -36.26 -9.70
C PRO A 16 12.48 -35.28 -8.87
N ALA A 17 12.95 -34.21 -9.50
CA ALA A 17 13.37 -33.04 -8.76
C ALA A 17 12.17 -32.66 -7.90
N LEU A 18 12.22 -33.06 -6.62
CA LEU A 18 11.43 -32.46 -5.56
C LEU A 18 11.95 -31.02 -5.44
N SER A 19 11.58 -30.20 -6.43
CA SER A 19 11.45 -28.77 -6.23
C SER A 19 10.44 -28.64 -5.12
N HIS A 20 10.95 -28.52 -3.90
CA HIS A 20 10.20 -28.01 -2.77
C HIS A 20 9.85 -26.58 -3.17
N ALA A 21 8.75 -26.42 -3.91
CA ALA A 21 8.06 -25.16 -3.98
C ALA A 21 7.70 -24.86 -2.52
N SER A 22 8.46 -23.97 -1.90
CA SER A 22 8.14 -23.46 -0.58
C SER A 22 6.65 -23.10 -0.59
N PRO A 23 5.84 -23.58 0.36
CA PRO A 23 4.45 -23.17 0.44
C PRO A 23 4.40 -21.65 0.43
N GLN A 24 3.51 -21.09 -0.38
CA GLN A 24 3.33 -19.65 -0.42
C GLN A 24 2.99 -19.18 1.00
N PRO A 25 3.63 -18.11 1.49
CA PRO A 25 3.36 -17.58 2.82
C PRO A 25 1.87 -17.29 3.00
N ALA A 26 1.33 -17.53 4.19
CA ALA A 26 -0.09 -17.36 4.47
C ALA A 26 -0.50 -15.88 4.26
N LEU A 27 -1.69 -15.68 3.66
CA LEU A 27 -2.33 -14.38 3.55
C LEU A 27 -3.00 -14.04 4.87
N ILE A 28 -2.65 -12.90 5.46
CA ILE A 28 -3.21 -12.43 6.71
C ILE A 28 -3.88 -11.09 6.46
N SER A 29 -5.16 -10.99 6.82
CA SER A 29 -5.94 -9.76 6.65
C SER A 29 -6.18 -9.02 7.97
N SER A 30 -5.94 -9.65 9.12
CA SER A 30 -6.28 -9.09 10.43
C SER A 30 -5.14 -9.15 11.45
N ASP A 31 -5.03 -8.12 12.30
CA ASP A 31 -3.89 -7.89 13.21
C ASP A 31 -3.72 -8.98 14.29
N TRP A 32 -4.82 -9.66 14.67
CA TRP A 32 -4.77 -10.72 15.67
C TRP A 32 -4.24 -12.05 15.09
N GLU A 33 -4.51 -12.33 13.81
CA GLU A 33 -3.92 -13.48 13.11
C GLU A 33 -2.40 -13.34 13.00
N MET A 34 -1.90 -12.11 12.84
CA MET A 34 -0.46 -11.81 12.86
C MET A 34 0.21 -12.21 14.19
N SER A 35 -0.49 -12.05 15.32
CA SER A 35 0.02 -12.44 16.64
C SER A 35 0.10 -13.95 16.87
N LEU A 36 -0.65 -14.74 16.08
CA LEU A 36 -0.67 -16.20 16.19
C LEU A 36 0.30 -16.89 15.22
N VAL A 37 0.96 -16.12 14.35
CA VAL A 37 1.93 -16.66 13.40
C VAL A 37 3.22 -17.01 14.13
N PRO A 38 3.82 -18.18 13.87
CA PRO A 38 5.12 -18.51 14.42
C PRO A 38 6.13 -17.41 14.13
N ARG A 39 6.87 -17.00 15.17
CA ARG A 39 7.94 -16.01 15.06
C ARG A 39 8.91 -16.42 13.94
N HIS A 40 9.42 -15.47 13.18
CA HIS A 40 10.33 -15.66 12.03
C HIS A 40 9.67 -16.15 10.72
N GLN A 41 8.33 -16.27 10.64
CA GLN A 41 7.66 -16.57 9.37
C GLN A 41 7.32 -15.32 8.56
N LEU A 42 7.63 -15.39 7.27
CA LEU A 42 7.13 -14.43 6.29
C LEU A 42 5.63 -14.64 6.12
N PHE A 43 4.87 -13.55 6.16
CA PHE A 43 3.46 -13.52 5.84
C PHE A 43 3.16 -12.45 4.80
N LEU A 44 2.11 -12.68 4.05
CA LEU A 44 1.61 -11.75 3.05
C LEU A 44 0.49 -10.93 3.69
N ARG A 45 0.68 -9.61 3.80
CA ARG A 45 -0.34 -8.73 4.38
C ARG A 45 -1.18 -8.09 3.28
N GLN A 46 -2.49 -8.13 3.47
CA GLN A 46 -3.42 -7.42 2.60
C GLN A 46 -3.62 -5.99 3.14
N LEU A 47 -3.45 -4.99 2.28
CA LEU A 47 -3.61 -3.59 2.68
C LEU A 47 -5.10 -3.25 2.86
N SER A 48 -5.43 -2.61 3.98
CA SER A 48 -6.79 -2.08 4.24
C SER A 48 -7.02 -0.71 3.59
N ASN A 49 -5.94 0.03 3.30
CA ASN A 49 -5.95 1.32 2.63
C ASN A 49 -4.85 1.36 1.56
N LEU A 50 -5.23 1.61 0.31
CA LEU A 50 -4.28 1.73 -0.82
C LEU A 50 -3.77 3.16 -1.04
N GLN A 51 -4.25 4.14 -0.27
CA GLN A 51 -3.72 5.50 -0.30
C GLN A 51 -2.39 5.57 0.48
N THR A 52 -1.32 5.98 -0.20
CA THR A 52 0.07 6.00 0.30
C THR A 52 0.61 7.41 0.54
N PHE A 53 -0.12 8.45 0.12
CA PHE A 53 0.27 9.84 0.29
C PHE A 53 -0.19 10.39 1.64
N ASP A 54 0.78 10.71 2.51
CA ASP A 54 0.52 11.21 3.87
C ASP A 54 0.51 12.73 4.02
N GLY A 55 0.81 13.47 2.95
CA GLY A 55 0.84 14.92 2.99
C GLY A 55 -0.53 15.49 3.38
N ASN A 56 -0.53 16.51 4.24
CA ASN A 56 -1.74 17.04 4.87
C ASN A 56 -1.80 18.57 4.95
N LEU A 57 -1.35 19.28 3.92
CA LEU A 57 -1.39 20.75 3.90
C LEU A 57 -2.83 21.26 4.16
N GLY A 58 -2.93 22.35 4.93
CA GLY A 58 -4.23 22.84 5.42
C GLY A 58 -4.90 21.94 6.47
N GLY A 59 -4.29 20.83 6.85
CA GLY A 59 -4.83 19.84 7.79
C GLY A 59 -5.79 18.83 7.15
N THR A 60 -5.79 18.70 5.81
CA THR A 60 -6.63 17.73 5.11
C THR A 60 -5.76 16.63 4.51
N ARG A 61 -6.01 15.37 4.89
CA ARG A 61 -5.37 14.19 4.32
C ARG A 61 -6.17 13.68 3.11
N ALA A 62 -5.51 12.89 2.26
CA ALA A 62 -6.19 12.12 1.24
C ALA A 62 -7.08 11.04 1.88
N SER A 63 -8.28 10.87 1.31
CA SER A 63 -9.25 9.91 1.82
C SER A 63 -8.74 8.48 1.60
N ALA A 64 -9.06 7.57 2.51
CA ALA A 64 -8.64 6.17 2.36
C ALA A 64 -9.27 5.54 1.11
N ILE A 65 -8.51 4.69 0.43
CA ILE A 65 -8.99 3.83 -0.65
C ILE A 65 -9.15 2.44 -0.05
N THR A 66 -10.38 2.07 0.31
CA THR A 66 -10.68 0.81 1.00
C THR A 66 -11.39 -0.18 0.07
N ASN A 67 -11.44 -1.44 0.48
CA ASN A 67 -12.22 -2.45 -0.23
C ASN A 67 -13.72 -2.19 0.02
N SER A 68 -14.50 -2.06 -1.05
CA SER A 68 -15.96 -1.85 -0.97
C SER A 68 -16.74 -3.12 -0.63
N GLY A 69 -16.13 -4.30 -0.83
CA GLY A 69 -16.79 -5.61 -0.81
C GLY A 69 -17.53 -5.98 -2.10
N ASP A 70 -17.68 -5.05 -3.05
CA ASP A 70 -18.29 -5.29 -4.36
C ASP A 70 -17.22 -5.67 -5.39
N LYS A 71 -17.33 -6.86 -5.98
CA LYS A 71 -16.37 -7.35 -6.98
C LYS A 71 -16.38 -6.52 -8.27
N GLU A 72 -17.50 -5.91 -8.64
CA GLU A 72 -17.58 -5.07 -9.84
C GLU A 72 -17.00 -3.67 -9.60
N ARG A 73 -17.02 -3.20 -8.35
CA ARG A 73 -16.56 -1.87 -7.95
C ARG A 73 -15.71 -1.94 -6.67
N PRO A 74 -14.55 -2.60 -6.70
CA PRO A 74 -13.83 -3.03 -5.50
C PRO A 74 -13.23 -1.90 -4.67
N PHE A 75 -13.09 -0.70 -5.23
CA PHE A 75 -12.49 0.44 -4.54
C PHE A 75 -13.57 1.34 -3.96
N GLN A 76 -13.39 1.82 -2.73
CA GLN A 76 -14.26 2.79 -2.08
C GLN A 76 -13.45 3.96 -1.54
N VAL A 77 -13.98 5.17 -1.72
CA VAL A 77 -13.44 6.42 -1.16
C VAL A 77 -14.59 7.25 -0.64
N ASP A 78 -14.63 7.50 0.67
CA ASP A 78 -15.69 8.28 1.34
C ASP A 78 -17.13 7.84 1.00
N GLY A 79 -17.32 6.54 0.73
CA GLY A 79 -18.62 5.94 0.38
C GLY A 79 -18.91 5.86 -1.12
N ASP A 80 -18.17 6.59 -1.96
CA ASP A 80 -18.22 6.42 -3.41
C ASP A 80 -17.44 5.16 -3.80
N THR A 81 -17.97 4.30 -4.68
CA THR A 81 -17.26 3.11 -5.17
C THR A 81 -16.73 3.30 -6.59
N PHE A 82 -15.68 2.57 -6.98
CA PHE A 82 -15.01 2.71 -8.27
C PHE A 82 -14.57 1.35 -8.82
N THR A 83 -14.52 1.25 -10.15
CA THR A 83 -14.10 0.04 -10.86
C THR A 83 -12.58 -0.07 -10.99
N SER A 84 -11.83 1.04 -10.88
CA SER A 84 -10.38 1.08 -11.02
C SER A 84 -9.72 1.82 -9.86
N PHE A 85 -8.49 1.40 -9.53
CA PHE A 85 -7.66 2.05 -8.55
C PHE A 85 -7.34 3.49 -8.94
N ASP A 86 -6.98 3.74 -10.21
CA ASP A 86 -6.58 5.08 -10.64
C ASP A 86 -7.71 6.10 -10.46
N THR A 87 -8.97 5.73 -10.72
CA THR A 87 -10.11 6.64 -10.50
C THR A 87 -10.40 6.85 -9.02
N ALA A 88 -10.29 5.80 -8.20
CA ALA A 88 -10.40 5.93 -6.75
C ALA A 88 -9.27 6.81 -6.16
N ALA A 89 -8.04 6.63 -6.62
CA ALA A 89 -6.88 7.41 -6.22
C ALA A 89 -7.02 8.90 -6.60
N GLN A 90 -7.50 9.19 -7.81
CA GLN A 90 -7.84 10.55 -8.21
C GLN A 90 -8.89 11.16 -7.29
N ARG A 91 -9.97 10.44 -7.00
CA ARG A 91 -11.02 10.90 -6.06
C ARG A 91 -10.45 11.21 -4.67
N SER A 92 -9.59 10.32 -4.16
CA SER A 92 -8.92 10.48 -2.86
C SER A 92 -8.05 11.75 -2.82
N CYS A 93 -7.28 12.01 -3.88
CA CYS A 93 -6.46 13.23 -4.00
C CYS A 93 -7.31 14.49 -4.24
N ASP A 94 -8.44 14.39 -4.95
CA ASP A 94 -9.37 15.49 -5.14
C ASP A 94 -10.06 15.90 -3.83
N ASN A 95 -10.40 14.93 -2.97
CA ASN A 95 -10.98 15.19 -1.65
C ASN A 95 -9.97 15.92 -0.75
N GLN A 96 -8.69 15.53 -0.79
CA GLN A 96 -7.61 16.25 -0.12
C GLN A 96 -7.49 17.70 -0.60
N PHE A 97 -7.42 17.88 -1.93
CA PHE A 97 -7.34 19.21 -2.53
C PHE A 97 -8.51 20.09 -2.11
N LYS A 98 -9.74 19.54 -2.16
CA LYS A 98 -10.94 20.28 -1.77
C LYS A 98 -10.83 20.78 -0.33
N GLY A 99 -10.46 19.93 0.63
CA GLY A 99 -10.33 20.36 2.02
C GLY A 99 -9.17 21.34 2.26
N CYS A 100 -8.06 21.18 1.53
CA CYS A 100 -6.95 22.14 1.54
C CYS A 100 -7.39 23.51 1.00
N SER A 101 -8.03 23.53 -0.16
CA SER A 101 -8.51 24.75 -0.82
C SER A 101 -9.61 25.44 -0.04
N ASP A 102 -10.55 24.69 0.54
CA ASP A 102 -11.56 25.24 1.45
C ASP A 102 -10.89 25.92 2.66
N THR A 103 -9.78 25.37 3.16
CA THR A 103 -9.00 25.96 4.25
C THR A 103 -8.22 27.20 3.81
N ALA A 104 -7.59 27.18 2.64
CA ALA A 104 -6.89 28.31 2.04
C ALA A 104 -7.85 29.49 1.84
N ASN A 105 -9.02 29.22 1.27
CA ASN A 105 -10.06 30.23 1.03
C ASN A 105 -10.63 30.81 2.33
N LYS A 106 -10.90 29.96 3.35
CA LYS A 106 -11.33 30.40 4.69
C LYS A 106 -10.26 31.22 5.43
N SER A 107 -8.98 31.07 5.06
CA SER A 107 -7.85 31.78 5.66
C SER A 107 -7.62 33.18 5.09
N GLY A 108 -8.51 33.68 4.23
CA GLY A 108 -8.43 35.04 3.68
C GLY A 108 -7.94 35.11 2.24
N GLY A 109 -8.31 34.13 1.40
CA GLY A 109 -8.06 34.18 -0.06
C GLY A 109 -8.76 35.35 -0.80
N GLY A 110 -9.42 36.25 -0.08
CA GLY A 110 -9.96 37.50 -0.61
C GLY A 110 -9.75 38.66 0.37
N GLY A 111 -8.88 39.59 0.00
CA GLY A 111 -9.05 41.03 0.27
C GLY A 111 -8.90 41.59 1.68
N ASP A 112 -9.11 40.86 2.78
CA ASP A 112 -9.30 41.50 4.09
C ASP A 112 -8.27 41.11 5.17
N LYS A 113 -7.47 42.12 5.52
CA LYS A 113 -6.55 42.18 6.65
C LYS A 113 -7.34 42.00 7.96
N GLY A 114 -7.40 40.80 8.54
CA GLY A 114 -8.00 40.70 9.87
C GLY A 114 -8.09 39.36 10.58
N LYS A 115 -7.88 38.21 9.93
CA LYS A 115 -7.94 36.92 10.63
C LYS A 115 -6.67 36.12 10.37
N LYS A 116 -6.06 35.58 11.45
CA LYS A 116 -4.87 34.74 11.42
C LYS A 116 -5.13 33.55 10.48
N GLY A 117 -4.78 33.68 9.20
CA GLY A 117 -4.89 32.60 8.23
C GLY A 117 -4.09 31.39 8.71
N LYS A 118 -4.55 30.17 8.40
CA LYS A 118 -3.72 28.99 8.65
C LYS A 118 -2.43 29.16 7.86
N LYS A 119 -1.32 29.11 8.56
CA LYS A 119 0.01 29.13 7.97
C LYS A 119 0.37 27.71 7.54
N ARG A 120 1.16 27.60 6.48
CA ARG A 120 1.95 26.41 6.18
C ARG A 120 2.85 26.11 7.38
N GLN A 121 3.38 24.89 7.45
CA GLN A 121 4.21 24.45 8.57
C GLN A 121 5.48 25.32 8.77
N ASP A 122 5.90 26.02 7.71
CA ASP A 122 7.01 26.99 7.68
C ASP A 122 6.60 28.43 8.08
N GLY A 123 5.34 28.66 8.42
CA GLY A 123 4.83 29.98 8.83
C GLY A 123 4.39 30.90 7.69
N SER A 124 4.49 30.47 6.42
CA SER A 124 3.99 31.19 5.24
C SER A 124 2.47 31.05 5.06
N GLY A 125 1.83 31.93 4.30
CA GLY A 125 0.38 31.86 4.05
C GLY A 125 0.01 30.64 3.21
N LEU A 126 -1.11 29.99 3.53
CA LEU A 126 -1.65 28.89 2.72
C LEU A 126 -2.46 29.45 1.54
N SER A 127 -2.12 29.03 0.32
CA SER A 127 -2.83 29.37 -0.91
C SER A 127 -3.43 28.14 -1.60
N VAL A 128 -4.37 28.36 -2.51
CA VAL A 128 -4.93 27.29 -3.35
C VAL A 128 -3.86 26.67 -4.27
N ASN A 129 -2.89 27.46 -4.73
CA ASN A 129 -1.78 26.95 -5.54
C ASN A 129 -0.94 25.91 -4.76
N ASP A 130 -0.72 26.13 -3.46
CA ASP A 130 -0.03 25.13 -2.63
C ASP A 130 -0.83 23.81 -2.52
N CYS A 131 -2.15 23.92 -2.49
CA CYS A 131 -3.04 22.75 -2.50
C CYS A 131 -2.98 22.01 -3.84
N ASP A 132 -2.92 22.73 -4.98
CA ASP A 132 -2.74 22.12 -6.31
C ASP A 132 -1.39 21.38 -6.41
N GLU A 133 -0.31 21.96 -5.89
CA GLU A 133 0.99 21.30 -5.83
C GLU A 133 0.94 20.01 -4.99
N GLN A 134 0.26 20.05 -3.85
CA GLN A 134 0.05 18.87 -3.00
C GLN A 134 -0.79 17.80 -3.70
N LYS A 135 -1.84 18.19 -4.42
CA LYS A 135 -2.66 17.29 -5.23
C LYS A 135 -1.82 16.58 -6.29
N ASN A 136 -0.93 17.29 -6.97
CA ASN A 136 -0.03 16.70 -7.97
C ASN A 136 0.89 15.65 -7.32
N LYS A 137 1.49 15.97 -6.17
CA LYS A 137 2.31 15.01 -5.40
C LYS A 137 1.50 13.79 -4.95
N CYS A 138 0.24 13.98 -4.55
CA CYS A 138 -0.66 12.89 -4.21
C CYS A 138 -0.92 11.98 -5.41
N ASN A 139 -1.26 12.56 -6.56
CA ASN A 139 -1.48 11.80 -7.79
C ASN A 139 -0.20 11.04 -8.22
N ASP A 140 0.96 11.65 -8.10
CA ASP A 140 2.22 11.00 -8.45
C ASP A 140 2.60 9.88 -7.47
N ALA A 141 2.37 10.06 -6.17
CA ALA A 141 2.54 8.99 -5.18
C ALA A 141 1.63 7.78 -5.50
N GLN A 142 0.38 8.04 -5.89
CA GLN A 142 -0.56 6.98 -6.25
C GLN A 142 -0.23 6.29 -7.58
N LYS A 143 0.26 7.03 -8.58
CA LYS A 143 0.78 6.44 -9.83
C LYS A 143 1.95 5.48 -9.56
N ASN A 144 2.79 5.81 -8.59
CA ASN A 144 3.96 5.01 -8.19
C ASN A 144 3.66 4.01 -7.05
N ALA A 145 2.41 3.84 -6.64
CA ALA A 145 2.05 2.87 -5.61
C ALA A 145 2.38 1.45 -6.08
N GLN A 146 3.04 0.68 -5.21
CA GLN A 146 3.45 -0.69 -5.50
C GLN A 146 2.25 -1.65 -5.53
N VAL A 147 1.27 -1.43 -4.66
CA VAL A 147 0.03 -2.20 -4.60
C VAL A 147 -1.14 -1.33 -5.03
N LYS A 148 -1.89 -1.81 -6.02
CA LYS A 148 -3.02 -1.10 -6.63
C LYS A 148 -4.31 -1.92 -6.63
N ASP A 149 -4.35 -2.99 -5.86
CA ASP A 149 -5.50 -3.87 -5.75
C ASP A 149 -5.51 -4.54 -4.36
N PHE A 150 -6.64 -5.13 -4.00
CA PHE A 150 -6.82 -5.78 -2.69
C PHE A 150 -6.56 -7.29 -2.71
N ASN A 151 -6.14 -7.86 -3.83
CA ASN A 151 -5.84 -9.29 -3.96
C ASN A 151 -4.32 -9.56 -3.91
N SER A 152 -3.52 -8.57 -4.28
CA SER A 152 -2.07 -8.55 -4.15
C SER A 152 -1.71 -8.31 -2.70
N ALA A 153 -0.90 -9.20 -2.15
CA ALA A 153 -0.41 -9.05 -0.80
C ALA A 153 1.06 -8.67 -0.79
N VAL A 154 1.42 -7.85 0.20
CA VAL A 154 2.79 -7.35 0.36
C VAL A 154 3.58 -8.41 1.09
N ALA A 155 4.66 -8.87 0.45
CA ALA A 155 5.59 -9.80 1.09
C ALA A 155 6.36 -9.05 2.17
N SER A 156 6.23 -9.52 3.42
CA SER A 156 7.21 -9.19 4.44
C SER A 156 8.56 -9.79 4.05
N THR A 157 9.63 -9.01 4.22
CA THR A 157 11.02 -9.50 4.15
C THR A 157 11.63 -9.43 5.52
N ASN A 158 12.21 -10.54 5.96
CA ASN A 158 12.96 -10.64 7.20
C ASN A 158 14.39 -10.18 6.95
N ILE A 159 14.81 -9.07 7.57
CA ILE A 159 16.16 -8.50 7.42
C ILE A 159 17.10 -9.00 8.54
N GLY A 160 16.62 -9.90 9.39
CA GLY A 160 17.35 -10.49 10.49
C GLY A 160 17.03 -9.84 11.85
N PRO A 161 17.76 -10.23 12.91
CA PRO A 161 17.46 -9.82 14.27
C PRO A 161 17.57 -8.30 14.47
N ASP A 162 16.66 -7.74 15.26
CA ASP A 162 16.71 -6.35 15.73
C ASP A 162 17.98 -6.14 16.58
N PRO A 163 18.81 -5.13 16.28
CA PRO A 163 20.03 -4.83 17.01
C PRO A 163 19.83 -4.56 18.51
N ASP A 164 18.69 -3.99 18.88
CA ASP A 164 18.33 -3.65 20.27
C ASP A 164 17.54 -4.78 20.94
N PHE A 165 16.85 -5.60 20.15
CA PHE A 165 16.02 -6.71 20.63
C PHE A 165 16.23 -7.99 19.80
N PRO A 166 17.33 -8.73 19.98
CA PRO A 166 17.72 -9.86 19.12
C PRO A 166 16.75 -11.05 19.13
N ASP A 167 15.78 -11.07 20.03
CA ASP A 167 14.68 -12.05 20.05
C ASP A 167 13.54 -11.71 19.06
N PHE A 168 13.60 -10.54 18.42
CA PHE A 168 12.65 -10.07 17.41
C PHE A 168 13.40 -9.84 16.09
N ASP A 169 12.83 -10.30 14.98
CA ASP A 169 13.35 -9.98 13.66
C ASP A 169 12.78 -8.65 13.16
N LEU A 170 13.61 -7.87 12.48
CA LEU A 170 13.19 -6.71 11.71
C LEU A 170 12.51 -7.19 10.43
N ILE A 171 11.23 -6.90 10.33
CA ILE A 171 10.43 -7.15 9.13
C ILE A 171 10.27 -5.84 8.37
N CYS A 172 10.62 -5.83 7.09
CA CYS A 172 10.30 -4.74 6.16
C CYS A 172 9.18 -5.16 5.21
N GLU A 173 8.21 -4.27 5.05
CA GLU A 173 7.19 -4.37 4.01
C GLU A 173 7.76 -3.75 2.71
N GLY A 174 7.53 -4.41 1.57
CA GLY A 174 7.95 -3.95 0.24
C GLY A 174 7.14 -2.75 -0.24
#